data_AF-A0AAU2ZSE5-F1
#
_entry.id   AF-A0AAU2ZSE5-F1
#
_cell.length_a   1.000
_cell.length_b   1.000
_cell.length_c   1.000
_cell.angle_alpha   90.00
_cell.angle_beta   90.00
_cell.angle_gamma   90.00
#
_symmetry.space_group_name_H-M   'P 1'
#
loop_
_entity.id
_entity.type
_entity.pdbx_description
1 polymer ?
#
loop_
_entity_poly.entity_id
_entity_poly.type
_entity_poly.pdbx_seq_one_letter_code
_entity_poly.pdbx_strand_id
1 'polypeptide(L)'
;MATLIAVNVGMPRDVPWKGRVTHTGVWKQPVTGPRMVRKLNIDGDGQGDLAGHGGPYRAVLVYQVDSYRHWQQHLHRDDFTHGQFGENFTVDGLPDDEVCIGDRYRIGDALFEVTQPRVTCYRVGLRMDEPQMPALLVAHGRPGFYFKVLTEGLVQAGDEIVKVSTGPHAMTVAEIDAVLYKPGRSRSQVERALRIPALSPGWKTSMQSLLDDYDAKGSSTGSTGGNTGLTSAATSPPPAWPGFRPLVVKDIAPESRSIFSLTLAATDGSPLPAALPGQFITVRMRPDPHGTPVIRSYSLSARPGDAQYRISVKQEPHGVASTYLDQHVAVDDVLDVAAPRGTFTLAEDEATIVLVSAGVGATPVLAMLHALADSRDPRPVWWVHGARDGTEHPFAHEARALLSRLPSGRRHVSYSRPRDDDRLGDDYTSTGRLTAQVLEDLGFPPDANAYICGPVAFMDDMTKALVDCGLDPARIHTETFGSVTAITPGVVPTDTPPPHLPAHPPGPGTGPSVSFARSGLTVPWDPGYGTLLELAESCDVPVQWSCRTGVCHTCETAVVSGHVDYFPDPIDLPAEGNALICCSQPPTDLILDL
;
A
#
# COMPACT_ATOMS: atom_id res chain seq x y z
N MET A 1 -21.22 19.25 -37.20
CA MET A 1 -20.25 20.17 -36.56
C MET A 1 -20.25 19.84 -35.08
N ALA A 2 -19.07 19.77 -34.44
CA ALA A 2 -18.99 19.39 -33.04
C ALA A 2 -19.58 20.50 -32.15
N THR A 3 -20.28 20.12 -31.07
CA THR A 3 -21.03 21.06 -30.23
C THR A 3 -20.78 20.79 -28.75
N LEU A 4 -20.68 21.84 -27.94
CA LEU A 4 -20.60 21.73 -26.49
C LEU A 4 -22.01 21.49 -25.92
N ILE A 5 -22.28 20.29 -25.40
CA ILE A 5 -23.61 19.90 -24.92
C ILE A 5 -23.84 20.35 -23.49
N ALA A 6 -22.83 20.26 -22.63
CA ALA A 6 -22.91 20.71 -21.25
C ALA A 6 -21.57 21.22 -20.74
N VAL A 7 -21.65 22.30 -19.94
CA VAL A 7 -20.58 22.72 -19.04
C VAL A 7 -20.92 22.19 -17.66
N ASN A 8 -20.07 21.31 -17.12
CA ASN A 8 -20.25 20.69 -15.83
C ASN A 8 -19.18 21.19 -14.85
N VAL A 9 -19.62 21.56 -13.66
CA VAL A 9 -18.75 22.03 -12.59
C VAL A 9 -19.14 21.38 -11.27
N GLY A 10 -18.18 21.26 -10.36
CA GLY A 10 -18.41 20.75 -9.02
C GLY A 10 -17.28 21.13 -8.08
N MET A 11 -17.61 21.61 -6.89
CA MET A 11 -16.63 21.78 -5.83
C MET A 11 -16.35 20.43 -5.15
N PRO A 12 -15.10 20.17 -4.72
CA PRO A 12 -14.76 18.97 -4.00
C PRO A 12 -15.63 18.78 -2.76
N ARG A 13 -16.03 17.54 -2.51
CA ARG A 13 -16.87 17.18 -1.36
C ARG A 13 -16.46 15.84 -0.78
N ASP A 14 -16.82 15.66 0.48
CA ASP A 14 -16.62 14.42 1.21
C ASP A 14 -17.72 13.42 0.85
N VAL A 15 -17.31 12.21 0.48
CA VAL A 15 -18.22 11.10 0.19
C VAL A 15 -17.80 9.84 0.94
N PRO A 16 -18.75 9.12 1.58
CA PRO A 16 -18.44 7.86 2.22
C PRO A 16 -18.17 6.78 1.15
N TRP A 17 -17.07 6.04 1.31
CA TRP A 17 -16.72 4.92 0.45
C TRP A 17 -15.92 3.87 1.23
N LYS A 18 -16.34 2.60 1.17
CA LYS A 18 -15.70 1.46 1.85
C LYS A 18 -15.37 1.73 3.34
N GLY A 19 -16.29 2.37 4.07
CA GLY A 19 -16.12 2.68 5.50
C GLY A 19 -15.17 3.85 5.80
N ARG A 20 -14.74 4.62 4.78
CA ARG A 20 -13.93 5.83 4.92
C ARG A 20 -14.59 7.03 4.24
N VAL A 21 -14.06 8.23 4.48
CA VAL A 21 -14.48 9.46 3.79
C VAL A 21 -13.45 9.80 2.71
N THR A 22 -13.92 9.98 1.47
CA THR A 22 -13.10 10.36 0.32
C THR A 22 -13.44 11.79 -0.08
N HIS A 23 -12.45 12.69 -0.09
CA HIS A 23 -12.61 14.06 -0.60
C HIS A 23 -12.38 14.09 -2.12
N THR A 24 -13.36 14.53 -2.91
CA THR A 24 -13.28 14.43 -4.38
C THR A 24 -14.17 15.43 -5.12
N GLY A 25 -13.67 15.92 -6.27
CA GLY A 25 -14.41 16.77 -7.22
C GLY A 25 -15.09 16.02 -8.36
N VAL A 26 -15.16 14.68 -8.30
CA VAL A 26 -15.76 13.87 -9.39
C VAL A 26 -17.28 14.06 -9.55
N TRP A 27 -17.96 14.61 -8.53
CA TRP A 27 -19.37 14.98 -8.61
C TRP A 27 -19.55 16.35 -9.24
N LYS A 28 -19.59 16.36 -10.57
CA LYS A 28 -19.95 17.55 -11.35
C LYS A 28 -21.41 17.50 -11.79
N GLN A 29 -21.98 18.68 -11.98
CA GLN A 29 -23.34 18.85 -12.49
C GLN A 29 -23.36 19.89 -13.59
N PRO A 30 -24.25 19.75 -14.58
CA PRO A 30 -24.40 20.73 -15.64
C PRO A 30 -24.88 22.06 -15.07
N VAL A 31 -24.29 23.16 -15.55
CA VAL A 31 -24.71 24.52 -15.20
C VAL A 31 -25.28 25.27 -16.39
N THR A 32 -26.22 26.17 -16.12
CA THR A 32 -26.83 27.04 -17.13
C THR A 32 -26.04 28.35 -17.29
N GLY A 33 -26.07 28.88 -18.52
CA GLY A 33 -25.46 30.15 -18.90
C GLY A 33 -23.93 30.10 -19.08
N PRO A 34 -23.33 31.23 -19.50
CA PRO A 34 -21.89 31.36 -19.69
C PRO A 34 -21.08 31.14 -18.42
N ARG A 35 -19.97 30.41 -18.56
CA ARG A 35 -18.96 30.22 -17.52
C ARG A 35 -17.60 30.67 -18.02
N MET A 36 -16.86 31.35 -17.16
CA MET A 36 -15.50 31.74 -17.48
C MET A 36 -14.58 30.54 -17.33
N VAL A 37 -13.89 30.18 -18.40
CA VAL A 37 -12.81 29.20 -18.37
C VAL A 37 -11.52 29.92 -18.03
N ARG A 38 -10.83 29.44 -17.01
CA ARG A 38 -9.53 29.93 -16.52
C ARG A 38 -8.41 29.00 -16.94
N LYS A 39 -7.16 29.46 -16.78
CA LYS A 39 -5.96 28.64 -17.05
C LYS A 39 -5.90 27.30 -16.32
N LEU A 40 -6.58 27.16 -15.18
CA LEU A 40 -6.48 25.99 -14.31
C LEU A 40 -7.80 25.19 -14.17
N ASN A 41 -8.95 25.81 -14.42
CA ASN A 41 -10.28 25.25 -14.21
C ASN A 41 -11.36 26.12 -14.87
N ILE A 42 -12.64 25.81 -14.60
CA ILE A 42 -13.81 26.63 -14.96
C ILE A 42 -14.36 27.27 -13.68
N ASP A 43 -14.82 28.52 -13.76
CA ASP A 43 -15.45 29.19 -12.61
C ASP A 43 -16.64 28.35 -12.08
N GLY A 44 -16.54 27.93 -10.81
CA GLY A 44 -17.50 27.02 -10.15
C GLY A 44 -17.01 25.56 -10.03
N ASP A 45 -15.88 25.22 -10.64
CA ASP A 45 -15.26 23.89 -10.57
C ASP A 45 -14.02 23.90 -9.66
N GLY A 46 -13.87 22.86 -8.84
CA GLY A 46 -12.71 22.70 -7.97
C GLY A 46 -12.13 21.29 -8.03
N GLN A 47 -10.87 21.17 -7.63
CA GLN A 47 -10.12 19.91 -7.63
C GLN A 47 -9.83 19.50 -6.19
N GLY A 48 -10.21 18.28 -5.82
CA GLY A 48 -10.04 17.77 -4.45
C GLY A 48 -8.61 17.31 -4.13
N ASP A 49 -7.73 17.31 -5.14
CA ASP A 49 -6.36 16.80 -5.10
C ASP A 49 -5.51 17.61 -6.07
N LEU A 50 -4.75 18.57 -5.56
CA LEU A 50 -3.91 19.47 -6.38
C LEU A 50 -2.56 18.84 -6.77
N ALA A 51 -2.19 17.70 -6.18
CA ALA A 51 -0.94 17.01 -6.45
C ALA A 51 -1.08 16.00 -7.60
N GLY A 52 -2.22 15.28 -7.66
CA GLY A 52 -2.52 14.29 -8.70
C GLY A 52 -3.54 14.74 -9.75
N HIS A 53 -4.39 15.74 -9.46
CA HIS A 53 -5.41 16.22 -10.38
C HIS A 53 -5.27 17.72 -10.67
N GLY A 54 -5.52 18.08 -11.93
CA GLY A 54 -5.48 19.47 -12.37
C GLY A 54 -4.13 19.98 -12.86
N GLY A 55 -3.94 21.28 -12.69
CA GLY A 55 -2.86 22.03 -13.34
C GLY A 55 -3.16 22.39 -14.79
N PRO A 56 -2.26 23.16 -15.45
CA PRO A 56 -2.53 23.75 -16.75
C PRO A 56 -2.70 22.71 -17.87
N TYR A 57 -2.19 21.49 -17.72
CA TYR A 57 -2.35 20.39 -18.68
C TYR A 57 -3.62 19.56 -18.43
N ARG A 58 -4.41 19.87 -17.41
CA ARG A 58 -5.64 19.13 -17.05
C ARG A 58 -6.77 20.08 -16.66
N ALA A 59 -6.80 21.26 -17.28
CA ALA A 59 -7.69 22.34 -16.88
C ALA A 59 -9.17 22.01 -17.15
N VAL A 60 -9.44 21.31 -18.26
CA VAL A 60 -10.80 20.91 -18.65
C VAL A 60 -10.79 19.48 -19.15
N LEU A 61 -11.50 18.58 -18.47
CA LEU A 61 -11.74 17.22 -18.95
C LEU A 61 -12.91 17.22 -19.93
N VAL A 62 -12.75 16.55 -21.07
CA VAL A 62 -13.75 16.42 -22.13
C VAL A 62 -14.21 14.98 -22.24
N TYR A 63 -15.53 14.79 -22.39
CA TYR A 63 -16.12 13.47 -22.62
C TYR A 63 -17.29 13.53 -23.60
N GLN A 64 -17.39 12.54 -24.47
CA GLN A 64 -18.30 12.56 -25.63
C GLN A 64 -19.64 11.89 -25.31
N VAL A 65 -20.74 12.41 -25.84
CA VAL A 65 -22.08 11.81 -25.74
C VAL A 65 -22.11 10.41 -26.36
N ASP A 66 -21.30 10.14 -27.39
CA ASP A 66 -21.19 8.78 -27.94
C ASP A 66 -20.59 7.77 -26.95
N SER A 67 -19.66 8.22 -26.09
CA SER A 67 -19.15 7.39 -24.99
C SER A 67 -20.23 7.14 -23.95
N TYR A 68 -21.07 8.13 -23.63
CA TYR A 68 -22.26 7.92 -22.79
C TYR A 68 -23.18 6.83 -23.35
N ARG A 69 -23.54 6.91 -24.63
CA ARG A 69 -24.40 5.91 -25.31
C ARG A 69 -23.79 4.51 -25.27
N HIS A 70 -22.48 4.40 -25.48
CA HIS A 70 -21.74 3.14 -25.37
C HIS A 70 -21.87 2.54 -23.96
N TRP A 71 -21.65 3.34 -22.92
CA TRP A 71 -21.72 2.85 -21.53
C TRP A 71 -23.13 2.51 -21.09
N GLN A 72 -24.14 3.24 -21.53
CA GLN A 72 -25.54 2.87 -21.29
C GLN A 72 -25.87 1.48 -21.85
N GLN A 73 -25.38 1.19 -23.06
CA GLN A 73 -25.56 -0.12 -23.68
C GLN A 73 -24.73 -1.21 -22.99
N HIS A 74 -23.45 -0.95 -22.71
CA HIS A 74 -22.53 -1.92 -22.13
C HIS A 74 -22.86 -2.28 -20.68
N LEU A 75 -23.24 -1.28 -19.87
CA LEU A 75 -23.59 -1.48 -18.45
C LEU A 75 -25.09 -1.75 -18.25
N HIS A 76 -25.87 -1.78 -19.34
CA HIS A 76 -27.33 -2.00 -19.32
C HIS A 76 -28.06 -1.06 -18.34
N ARG A 77 -27.73 0.23 -18.41
CA ARG A 77 -28.21 1.29 -17.50
C ARG A 77 -28.62 2.53 -18.27
N ASP A 78 -29.64 3.24 -17.78
CA ASP A 78 -30.19 4.45 -18.40
C ASP A 78 -30.10 5.69 -17.49
N ASP A 79 -29.55 5.57 -16.28
CA ASP A 79 -29.46 6.61 -15.25
C ASP A 79 -28.33 7.64 -15.46
N PHE A 80 -27.87 7.80 -16.70
CA PHE A 80 -26.69 8.60 -17.00
C PHE A 80 -27.00 10.09 -17.07
N THR A 81 -26.09 10.90 -16.52
CA THR A 81 -26.22 12.38 -16.50
C THR A 81 -24.91 13.05 -16.91
N HIS A 82 -24.98 14.21 -17.57
CA HIS A 82 -23.77 14.94 -17.96
C HIS A 82 -22.93 15.35 -16.74
N GLY A 83 -21.61 15.24 -16.84
CA GLY A 83 -20.66 15.43 -15.73
C GLY A 83 -20.40 14.17 -14.89
N GLN A 84 -21.09 13.05 -15.15
CA GLN A 84 -20.99 11.85 -14.32
C GLN A 84 -19.65 11.11 -14.49
N PHE A 85 -18.93 11.31 -15.59
CA PHE A 85 -17.57 10.79 -15.73
C PHE A 85 -16.53 11.71 -15.08
N GLY A 86 -16.96 12.78 -14.42
CA GLY A 86 -16.12 13.82 -13.82
C GLY A 86 -15.61 14.84 -14.85
N GLU A 87 -16.17 14.83 -16.06
CA GLU A 87 -15.80 15.75 -17.13
C GLU A 87 -16.35 17.15 -16.91
N ASN A 88 -15.64 18.15 -17.44
CA ASN A 88 -16.08 19.53 -17.45
C ASN A 88 -16.89 19.85 -18.71
N PHE A 89 -16.50 19.31 -19.86
CA PHE A 89 -17.24 19.46 -21.11
C PHE A 89 -17.79 18.13 -21.57
N THR A 90 -19.13 18.05 -21.63
CA THR A 90 -19.79 17.00 -22.38
C THR A 90 -20.01 17.50 -23.80
N VAL A 91 -19.55 16.75 -24.80
CA VAL A 91 -19.54 17.20 -26.21
C VAL A 91 -20.23 16.20 -27.14
N ASP A 92 -20.81 16.71 -28.23
CA ASP A 92 -21.25 15.91 -29.37
C ASP A 92 -20.20 16.05 -30.49
N GLY A 93 -19.67 14.93 -30.96
CA GLY A 93 -18.45 14.84 -31.78
C GLY A 93 -17.16 14.70 -30.96
N LEU A 94 -16.01 15.00 -31.58
CA LEU A 94 -14.67 14.86 -31.01
C LEU A 94 -14.33 13.45 -30.50
N PRO A 95 -14.48 12.38 -31.31
CA PRO A 95 -14.21 11.03 -30.84
C PRO A 95 -12.71 10.81 -30.54
N ASP A 96 -12.41 9.96 -29.54
CA ASP A 96 -11.05 9.74 -29.02
C ASP A 96 -10.07 9.19 -30.09
N ASP A 97 -10.58 8.56 -31.13
CA ASP A 97 -9.84 8.01 -32.27
C ASP A 97 -9.66 9.00 -33.44
N GLU A 98 -10.21 10.21 -33.36
CA GLU A 98 -9.97 11.30 -34.34
C GLU A 98 -9.24 12.50 -33.74
N VAL A 99 -9.51 12.81 -32.45
CA VAL A 99 -8.88 13.94 -31.76
C VAL A 99 -7.41 13.65 -31.51
N CYS A 100 -6.53 14.54 -31.95
CA CYS A 100 -5.08 14.38 -31.78
C CYS A 100 -4.53 15.21 -30.63
N ILE A 101 -3.49 14.70 -29.96
CA ILE A 101 -2.74 15.49 -28.96
C ILE A 101 -2.06 16.67 -29.67
N GLY A 102 -2.28 17.86 -29.14
CA GLY A 102 -1.87 19.14 -29.73
C GLY A 102 -2.88 19.78 -30.67
N ASP A 103 -4.02 19.13 -30.95
CA ASP A 103 -5.13 19.80 -31.64
C ASP A 103 -5.58 21.03 -30.86
N ARG A 104 -5.96 22.08 -31.58
CA ARG A 104 -6.49 23.31 -30.97
C ARG A 104 -7.91 23.55 -31.39
N TYR A 105 -8.75 23.89 -30.41
CA TYR A 105 -10.17 24.11 -30.60
C TYR A 105 -10.58 25.45 -30.00
N ARG A 106 -11.44 26.18 -30.71
CA ARG A 106 -12.13 27.36 -30.20
C ARG A 106 -13.55 26.96 -29.81
N ILE A 107 -13.95 27.34 -28.61
CA ILE A 107 -15.29 27.13 -28.06
C ILE A 107 -15.66 28.42 -27.34
N GLY A 108 -16.77 29.06 -27.73
CA GLY A 108 -17.08 30.41 -27.28
C GLY A 108 -15.90 31.37 -27.52
N ASP A 109 -15.50 32.10 -26.48
CA ASP A 109 -14.38 33.03 -26.51
C ASP A 109 -13.02 32.37 -26.17
N ALA A 110 -13.03 31.11 -25.74
CA ALA A 110 -11.85 30.42 -25.23
C ALA A 110 -11.13 29.60 -26.32
N LEU A 111 -9.81 29.47 -26.17
CA LEU A 111 -8.96 28.65 -27.03
C LEU A 111 -8.27 27.56 -26.21
N PHE A 112 -8.37 26.33 -26.69
CA PHE A 112 -7.88 25.14 -26.01
C PHE A 112 -6.85 24.37 -26.85
N GLU A 113 -6.00 23.60 -26.18
CA GLU A 113 -5.06 22.64 -26.78
C GLU A 113 -5.19 21.27 -26.10
N VAL A 114 -5.34 20.19 -26.88
CA VAL A 114 -5.40 18.82 -26.33
C VAL A 114 -4.02 18.43 -25.83
N THR A 115 -3.94 17.90 -24.61
CA THR A 115 -2.63 17.67 -23.95
C THR A 115 -2.37 16.24 -23.53
N GLN A 116 -3.40 15.46 -23.21
CA GLN A 116 -3.26 14.06 -22.79
C GLN A 116 -4.63 13.37 -22.75
N PRO A 117 -4.65 12.03 -22.88
CA PRO A 117 -5.80 11.23 -22.46
C PRO A 117 -6.10 11.38 -20.97
N ARG A 118 -7.30 10.98 -20.58
CA ARG A 118 -7.66 10.80 -19.18
C ARG A 118 -6.77 9.73 -18.54
N VAL A 119 -6.20 10.04 -17.37
CA VAL A 119 -5.68 9.01 -16.48
C VAL A 119 -6.86 8.43 -15.70
N THR A 120 -7.16 7.15 -15.92
CA THR A 120 -8.28 6.46 -15.27
C THR A 120 -7.93 6.23 -13.80
N CYS A 121 -8.89 6.45 -12.90
CA CYS A 121 -8.70 6.29 -11.45
C CYS A 121 -9.99 5.82 -10.80
N TYR A 122 -9.90 5.14 -9.65
CA TYR A 122 -11.06 4.60 -8.93
C TYR A 122 -12.22 5.60 -8.68
N ARG A 123 -11.96 6.93 -8.66
CA ARG A 123 -12.99 7.96 -8.43
C ARG A 123 -14.11 7.92 -9.45
N VAL A 124 -13.84 7.51 -10.70
CA VAL A 124 -14.90 7.32 -11.69
C VAL A 124 -15.77 6.11 -11.36
N GLY A 125 -15.15 5.01 -10.93
CA GLY A 125 -15.91 3.83 -10.50
C GLY A 125 -16.75 4.12 -9.26
N LEU A 126 -16.22 4.89 -8.32
CA LEU A 126 -16.96 5.43 -7.19
C LEU A 126 -18.19 6.28 -7.63
N ARG A 127 -18.02 7.18 -8.60
CA ARG A 127 -19.11 8.05 -9.07
C ARG A 127 -20.18 7.29 -9.87
N MET A 128 -19.75 6.29 -10.62
CA MET A 128 -20.57 5.44 -11.47
C MET A 128 -21.25 4.30 -10.70
N ASP A 129 -20.82 4.05 -9.46
CA ASP A 129 -21.16 2.82 -8.72
C ASP A 129 -20.78 1.55 -9.51
N GLU A 130 -19.58 1.58 -10.11
CA GLU A 130 -19.01 0.51 -10.92
C GLU A 130 -17.50 0.43 -10.67
N PRO A 131 -17.03 -0.40 -9.72
CA PRO A 131 -15.61 -0.48 -9.35
C PRO A 131 -14.67 -0.78 -10.52
N GLN A 132 -15.12 -1.50 -11.55
CA GLN A 132 -14.30 -1.87 -12.71
C GLN A 132 -14.17 -0.75 -13.76
N MET A 133 -14.90 0.36 -13.60
CA MET A 133 -14.96 1.44 -14.58
C MET A 133 -13.58 1.97 -15.04
N PRO A 134 -12.55 2.13 -14.17
CA PRO A 134 -11.22 2.57 -14.63
C PRO A 134 -10.59 1.61 -15.66
N ALA A 135 -10.71 0.30 -15.44
CA ALA A 135 -10.20 -0.73 -16.34
C ALA A 135 -11.05 -0.81 -17.63
N LEU A 136 -12.38 -0.72 -17.50
CA LEU A 136 -13.29 -0.74 -18.64
C LEU A 136 -13.01 0.43 -19.61
N LEU A 137 -12.77 1.64 -19.09
CA LEU A 137 -12.45 2.82 -19.92
C LEU A 137 -11.23 2.57 -20.84
N VAL A 138 -10.18 1.94 -20.28
CA VAL A 138 -8.97 1.56 -21.02
C VAL A 138 -9.26 0.44 -22.01
N ALA A 139 -9.91 -0.64 -21.55
CA ALA A 139 -10.19 -1.81 -22.37
C ALA A 139 -10.99 -1.45 -23.63
N HIS A 140 -12.04 -0.63 -23.46
CA HIS A 140 -12.89 -0.15 -24.55
C HIS A 140 -12.31 1.04 -25.32
N GLY A 141 -11.16 1.58 -24.93
CA GLY A 141 -10.50 2.69 -25.63
C GLY A 141 -11.32 3.99 -25.63
N ARG A 142 -12.00 4.28 -24.51
CA ARG A 142 -12.84 5.48 -24.34
C ARG A 142 -12.41 6.33 -23.14
N PRO A 143 -11.13 6.75 -23.06
CA PRO A 143 -10.62 7.49 -21.91
C PRO A 143 -11.22 8.89 -21.80
N GLY A 144 -11.56 9.55 -22.91
CA GLY A 144 -11.67 11.01 -22.96
C GLY A 144 -10.30 11.69 -22.85
N PHE A 145 -10.28 13.02 -22.82
CA PHE A 145 -9.03 13.78 -22.87
C PHE A 145 -9.10 15.12 -22.16
N TYR A 146 -7.92 15.68 -21.87
CA TYR A 146 -7.78 16.97 -21.23
C TYR A 146 -7.37 18.07 -22.21
N PHE A 147 -8.01 19.22 -22.04
CA PHE A 147 -7.55 20.48 -22.59
C PHE A 147 -6.67 21.27 -21.61
N LYS A 148 -5.67 21.92 -22.17
CA LYS A 148 -5.05 23.13 -21.64
C LYS A 148 -5.73 24.36 -22.22
N VAL A 149 -5.85 25.41 -21.41
CA VAL A 149 -6.44 26.69 -21.82
C VAL A 149 -5.33 27.63 -22.30
N LEU A 150 -5.36 27.98 -23.58
CA LEU A 150 -4.44 28.94 -24.20
C LEU A 150 -4.94 30.38 -24.06
N THR A 151 -6.24 30.57 -24.25
CA THR A 151 -6.93 31.85 -24.06
C THR A 151 -8.14 31.62 -23.16
N GLU A 152 -8.18 32.32 -22.03
CA GLU A 152 -9.35 32.33 -21.12
C GLU A 152 -10.54 33.02 -21.81
N GLY A 153 -11.75 32.57 -21.54
CA GLY A 153 -12.94 33.10 -22.19
C GLY A 153 -14.23 32.49 -21.67
N LEU A 154 -15.35 33.10 -22.05
CA LEU A 154 -16.68 32.59 -21.74
C LEU A 154 -17.04 31.42 -22.67
N VAL A 155 -17.61 30.38 -22.08
CA VAL A 155 -18.17 29.21 -22.77
C VAL A 155 -19.52 28.86 -22.19
N GLN A 156 -20.42 28.30 -23.00
CA GLN A 156 -21.71 27.79 -22.57
C GLN A 156 -22.15 26.58 -23.40
N ALA A 157 -23.10 25.82 -22.85
CA ALA A 157 -23.80 24.81 -23.62
C ALA A 157 -24.43 25.43 -24.87
N GLY A 158 -24.31 24.75 -26.01
CA GLY A 158 -24.74 25.19 -27.33
C GLY A 158 -23.65 25.84 -28.18
N ASP A 159 -22.49 26.18 -27.59
CA ASP A 159 -21.38 26.74 -28.36
C ASP A 159 -20.85 25.73 -29.39
N GLU A 160 -20.56 26.21 -30.60
CA GLU A 160 -19.88 25.44 -31.64
C GLU A 160 -18.43 25.17 -31.24
N ILE A 161 -17.96 23.94 -31.50
CA ILE A 161 -16.57 23.55 -31.30
C ILE A 161 -15.84 23.59 -32.65
N VAL A 162 -15.02 24.61 -32.84
CA VAL A 162 -14.32 24.85 -34.10
C VAL A 162 -12.86 24.41 -33.99
N LYS A 163 -12.44 23.45 -34.81
CA LYS A 163 -11.02 23.06 -34.90
C LYS A 163 -10.22 24.18 -35.58
N VAL A 164 -9.24 24.72 -34.86
CA VAL A 164 -8.37 25.81 -35.32
C VAL A 164 -7.12 25.26 -36.01
N SER A 165 -6.54 24.20 -35.45
CA SER A 165 -5.36 23.55 -36.03
C SER A 165 -5.24 22.10 -35.58
N THR A 166 -4.60 21.27 -36.40
CA THR A 166 -4.21 19.91 -36.02
C THR A 166 -2.87 19.91 -35.31
N GLY A 167 -2.73 19.11 -34.25
CA GLY A 167 -1.49 18.93 -33.51
C GLY A 167 -0.36 18.32 -34.36
N PRO A 168 0.91 18.61 -34.05
CA PRO A 168 2.03 17.98 -34.74
C PRO A 168 2.04 16.47 -34.51
N HIS A 169 2.52 15.72 -35.51
CA HIS A 169 2.54 14.25 -35.52
C HIS A 169 1.18 13.53 -35.53
N ALA A 170 0.06 14.23 -35.35
CA ALA A 170 -1.31 13.72 -35.51
C ALA A 170 -1.57 12.38 -34.79
N MET A 171 -1.05 12.21 -33.57
CA MET A 171 -1.36 11.02 -32.75
C MET A 171 -2.67 11.25 -32.03
N THR A 172 -3.60 10.30 -32.18
CA THR A 172 -4.93 10.40 -31.57
C THR A 172 -4.87 10.18 -30.07
N VAL A 173 -5.90 10.63 -29.35
CA VAL A 173 -6.07 10.36 -27.91
C VAL A 173 -6.03 8.86 -27.65
N ALA A 174 -6.78 8.07 -28.44
CA ALA A 174 -6.81 6.62 -28.32
C ALA A 174 -5.45 5.96 -28.63
N GLU A 175 -4.70 6.46 -29.62
CA GLU A 175 -3.34 5.98 -29.90
C GLU A 175 -2.39 6.24 -28.72
N ILE A 176 -2.38 7.45 -28.16
CA ILE A 176 -1.51 7.81 -27.03
C ILE A 176 -1.87 6.97 -25.79
N ASP A 177 -3.16 6.83 -25.50
CA ASP A 177 -3.66 6.02 -24.39
C ASP A 177 -3.23 4.56 -24.51
N ALA A 178 -3.35 3.98 -25.71
CA ALA A 178 -2.93 2.62 -25.98
C ALA A 178 -1.43 2.40 -25.81
N VAL A 179 -0.58 3.38 -26.15
CA VAL A 179 0.88 3.26 -25.94
C VAL A 179 1.21 3.04 -24.46
N LEU A 180 0.48 3.69 -23.56
CA LEU A 180 0.74 3.53 -22.12
C LEU A 180 0.07 2.27 -21.57
N TYR A 181 -1.21 2.06 -21.87
CA TYR A 181 -2.03 1.08 -21.15
C TYR A 181 -2.23 -0.27 -21.83
N LYS A 182 -1.94 -0.38 -23.14
CA LYS A 182 -2.16 -1.63 -23.90
C LYS A 182 -0.85 -2.31 -24.29
N PRO A 183 -0.83 -3.66 -24.31
CA PRO A 183 0.32 -4.40 -24.82
C PRO A 183 0.46 -4.21 -26.34
N GLY A 184 1.62 -4.59 -26.90
CA GLY A 184 1.85 -4.58 -28.35
C GLY A 184 2.24 -3.22 -28.95
N ARG A 185 2.57 -2.23 -28.12
CA ARG A 185 3.20 -0.96 -28.52
C ARG A 185 4.49 -1.18 -29.31
N SER A 186 4.80 -0.27 -30.23
CA SER A 186 6.05 -0.23 -30.99
C SER A 186 6.95 0.93 -30.55
N ARG A 187 8.26 0.75 -30.70
CA ARG A 187 9.25 1.80 -30.43
C ARG A 187 8.95 3.09 -31.21
N SER A 188 8.57 2.97 -32.48
CA SER A 188 8.26 4.13 -33.32
C SER A 188 7.04 4.91 -32.84
N GLN A 189 6.07 4.25 -32.20
CA GLN A 189 4.93 4.92 -31.56
C GLN A 189 5.38 5.74 -30.35
N VAL A 190 6.26 5.18 -29.50
CA VAL A 190 6.82 5.89 -28.33
C VAL A 190 7.64 7.12 -28.75
N GLU A 191 8.53 6.96 -29.74
CA GLU A 191 9.33 8.07 -30.28
C GLU A 191 8.47 9.16 -30.95
N ARG A 192 7.36 8.77 -31.60
CA ARG A 192 6.38 9.72 -32.15
C ARG A 192 5.69 10.50 -31.03
N ALA A 193 5.30 9.84 -29.94
CA ALA A 193 4.66 10.48 -28.79
C ALA A 193 5.58 11.50 -28.10
N LEU A 194 6.85 11.16 -27.87
CA LEU A 194 7.85 12.03 -27.25
C LEU A 194 8.10 13.33 -28.03
N ARG A 195 7.94 13.29 -29.36
CA ARG A 195 8.10 14.48 -30.22
C ARG A 195 6.95 15.47 -30.15
N ILE A 196 5.81 15.11 -29.53
CA ILE A 196 4.63 15.99 -29.44
C ILE A 196 4.85 17.04 -28.33
N PRO A 197 4.97 18.34 -28.67
CA PRO A 197 5.27 19.38 -27.67
C PRO A 197 4.16 19.54 -26.63
N ALA A 198 2.90 19.41 -27.06
CA ALA A 198 1.71 19.59 -26.23
C ALA A 198 1.47 18.45 -25.21
N LEU A 199 2.09 17.28 -25.42
CA LEU A 199 1.95 16.14 -24.51
C LEU A 199 2.45 16.53 -23.12
N SER A 200 1.65 16.23 -22.09
CA SER A 200 1.97 16.63 -20.72
C SER A 200 3.33 16.08 -20.23
N PRO A 201 4.02 16.79 -19.32
CA PRO A 201 5.30 16.31 -18.78
C PRO A 201 5.24 14.91 -18.19
N GLY A 202 4.19 14.60 -17.41
CA GLY A 202 4.04 13.26 -16.81
C GLY A 202 3.93 12.16 -17.86
N TRP A 203 3.14 12.37 -18.91
CA TRP A 203 3.06 11.41 -20.02
C TRP A 203 4.38 11.30 -20.78
N LYS A 204 5.11 12.40 -21.00
CA LYS A 204 6.44 12.35 -21.63
C LYS A 204 7.44 11.55 -20.80
N THR A 205 7.41 11.69 -19.47
CA THR A 205 8.23 10.87 -18.57
C THR A 205 7.91 9.39 -18.76
N SER A 206 6.64 8.99 -18.74
CA SER A 206 6.25 7.59 -18.97
C SER A 206 6.70 7.09 -20.34
N MET A 207 6.57 7.91 -21.40
CA MET A 207 7.04 7.54 -22.74
C MET A 207 8.57 7.43 -22.82
N GLN A 208 9.32 8.26 -22.11
CA GLN A 208 10.78 8.19 -22.07
C GLN A 208 11.23 6.88 -21.42
N SER A 209 10.63 6.50 -20.29
CA SER A 209 10.90 5.22 -19.64
C SER A 209 10.62 4.03 -20.58
N LEU A 210 9.53 4.07 -21.34
CA LEU A 210 9.23 3.06 -22.35
C LEU A 210 10.26 3.02 -23.49
N LEU A 211 10.84 4.16 -23.89
CA LEU A 211 11.88 4.22 -24.92
C LEU A 211 13.21 3.65 -24.42
N ASP A 212 13.57 3.98 -23.18
CA ASP A 212 14.77 3.48 -22.52
C ASP A 212 14.73 1.94 -22.40
N ASP A 213 13.55 1.36 -22.14
CA ASP A 213 13.31 -0.09 -22.15
C ASP A 213 13.58 -0.75 -23.52
N TYR A 214 13.32 -0.06 -24.64
CA TYR A 214 13.64 -0.57 -25.98
C TYR A 214 15.14 -0.52 -26.29
N ASP A 215 15.83 0.53 -25.85
CA ASP A 215 17.27 0.70 -26.07
C ASP A 215 18.09 -0.36 -25.34
N ALA A 216 17.68 -0.69 -24.12
CA ALA A 216 18.32 -1.68 -23.29
C ALA A 216 18.26 -3.12 -23.84
N LYS A 217 17.14 -3.50 -24.45
CA LYS A 217 16.95 -4.84 -25.03
C LYS A 217 17.85 -5.08 -26.27
N GLY A 218 18.51 -4.05 -26.80
CA GLY A 218 19.45 -4.14 -27.92
C GLY A 218 20.93 -4.28 -27.54
N SER A 219 21.30 -4.19 -26.25
CA SER A 219 22.70 -4.13 -25.82
C SER A 219 22.92 -4.76 -24.44
N SER A 220 23.24 -6.05 -24.38
CA SER A 220 23.50 -6.76 -23.11
C SER A 220 25.00 -6.92 -22.79
N THR A 221 25.48 -6.26 -21.74
CA THR A 221 26.57 -6.74 -20.84
C THR A 221 26.37 -6.10 -19.46
N GLY A 222 26.19 -6.93 -18.42
CA GLY A 222 25.64 -6.52 -17.11
C GLY A 222 26.65 -6.12 -16.03
N SER A 223 26.12 -5.87 -14.82
CA SER A 223 26.76 -6.10 -13.51
C SER A 223 25.80 -5.70 -12.38
N THR A 224 25.67 -6.57 -11.39
CA THR A 224 24.80 -6.58 -10.21
C THR A 224 25.29 -5.70 -9.07
N GLY A 225 24.35 -5.01 -8.39
CA GLY A 225 24.53 -4.41 -7.07
C GLY A 225 23.17 -4.05 -6.48
N GLY A 226 22.62 -4.92 -5.62
CA GLY A 226 21.29 -4.78 -5.01
C GLY A 226 21.35 -4.85 -3.49
N ASN A 227 20.62 -3.95 -2.83
CA ASN A 227 20.50 -3.80 -1.38
C ASN A 227 19.90 -5.06 -0.73
N THR A 228 20.54 -5.56 0.33
CA THR A 228 20.41 -6.93 0.83
C THR A 228 19.45 -7.08 2.04
N GLY A 229 18.30 -6.40 2.01
CA GLY A 229 17.27 -6.47 3.07
C GLY A 229 15.89 -6.98 2.63
N LEU A 230 15.71 -7.33 1.36
CA LEU A 230 14.39 -7.45 0.70
C LEU A 230 14.12 -8.81 0.02
N THR A 231 14.85 -9.89 0.34
CA THR A 231 14.79 -11.14 -0.47
C THR A 231 14.11 -12.35 0.18
N SER A 232 13.51 -12.23 1.37
CA SER A 232 12.97 -13.42 2.08
C SER A 232 11.51 -13.77 1.79
N ALA A 233 10.75 -12.97 1.02
CA ALA A 233 9.37 -13.32 0.66
C ALA A 233 9.30 -14.59 -0.23
N ALA A 234 10.33 -14.83 -1.04
CA ALA A 234 10.39 -15.94 -2.00
C ALA A 234 10.74 -17.32 -1.39
N THR A 235 11.08 -17.40 -0.09
CA THR A 235 11.54 -18.65 0.56
C THR A 235 10.67 -19.12 1.72
N SER A 236 9.50 -18.51 1.95
CA SER A 236 8.59 -18.97 3.02
C SER A 236 7.95 -20.33 2.67
N PRO A 237 8.00 -21.34 3.55
CA PRO A 237 7.33 -22.61 3.31
C PRO A 237 5.80 -22.40 3.18
N PRO A 238 5.11 -23.27 2.42
CA PRO A 238 3.66 -23.19 2.28
C PRO A 238 2.97 -23.26 3.65
N PRO A 239 1.86 -22.53 3.84
CA PRO A 239 1.15 -22.52 5.11
C PRO A 239 0.72 -23.93 5.51
N ALA A 240 0.78 -24.24 6.81
CA ALA A 240 0.43 -25.56 7.33
C ALA A 240 -1.02 -25.99 7.04
N TRP A 241 -1.91 -25.02 6.76
CA TRP A 241 -3.23 -25.26 6.17
C TRP A 241 -3.64 -24.07 5.28
N PRO A 242 -4.44 -24.31 4.21
CA PRO A 242 -5.02 -23.23 3.41
C PRO A 242 -6.20 -22.57 4.14
N GLY A 243 -6.50 -21.32 3.81
CA GLY A 243 -7.69 -20.67 4.32
C GLY A 243 -7.66 -20.38 5.83
N PHE A 244 -8.85 -20.30 6.41
CA PHE A 244 -9.08 -20.22 7.85
C PHE A 244 -9.54 -21.58 8.39
N ARG A 245 -8.97 -21.99 9.53
CA ARG A 245 -9.36 -23.18 10.30
C ARG A 245 -9.97 -22.72 11.63
N PRO A 246 -11.07 -23.33 12.10
CA PRO A 246 -11.60 -23.04 13.42
C PRO A 246 -10.64 -23.53 14.51
N LEU A 247 -10.26 -22.63 15.42
CA LEU A 247 -9.54 -22.94 16.65
C LEU A 247 -10.39 -22.54 17.86
N VAL A 248 -10.28 -23.31 18.94
CA VAL A 248 -11.02 -23.05 20.18
C VAL A 248 -10.16 -22.30 21.18
N VAL A 249 -10.73 -21.28 21.82
CA VAL A 249 -10.09 -20.54 22.92
C VAL A 249 -10.09 -21.42 24.16
N LYS A 250 -8.90 -21.73 24.70
CA LYS A 250 -8.73 -22.59 25.88
C LYS A 250 -8.39 -21.85 27.15
N ASP A 251 -7.81 -20.67 27.03
CA ASP A 251 -7.49 -19.84 28.19
C ASP A 251 -7.44 -18.37 27.79
N ILE A 252 -7.79 -17.51 28.75
CA ILE A 252 -7.70 -16.05 28.65
C ILE A 252 -7.01 -15.54 29.91
N ALA A 253 -5.82 -14.95 29.77
CA ALA A 253 -4.99 -14.53 30.89
C ALA A 253 -4.54 -13.07 30.77
N PRO A 254 -4.62 -12.25 31.83
CA PRO A 254 -4.06 -10.90 31.81
C PRO A 254 -2.52 -10.96 31.85
N GLU A 255 -1.88 -10.16 31.00
CA GLU A 255 -0.41 -10.05 30.91
C GLU A 255 0.11 -8.71 31.42
N SER A 256 -0.70 -7.66 31.27
CA SER A 256 -0.48 -6.32 31.84
C SER A 256 -1.82 -5.61 31.99
N ARG A 257 -1.83 -4.34 32.43
CA ARG A 257 -3.03 -3.52 32.53
C ARG A 257 -3.81 -3.43 31.22
N SER A 258 -3.13 -3.44 30.08
CA SER A 258 -3.76 -3.27 28.76
C SER A 258 -3.51 -4.43 27.81
N ILE A 259 -2.91 -5.53 28.25
CA ILE A 259 -2.57 -6.68 27.40
C ILE A 259 -3.10 -7.95 28.05
N PHE A 260 -3.76 -8.79 27.26
CA PHE A 260 -4.22 -10.12 27.66
C PHE A 260 -3.83 -11.15 26.60
N SER A 261 -3.66 -12.40 27.00
CA SER A 261 -3.37 -13.52 26.13
C SER A 261 -4.60 -14.38 25.88
N LEU A 262 -4.70 -14.91 24.66
CA LEU A 262 -5.62 -15.98 24.28
C LEU A 262 -4.79 -17.20 23.92
N THR A 263 -5.11 -18.33 24.55
CA THR A 263 -4.54 -19.64 24.19
C THR A 263 -5.52 -20.36 23.27
N LEU A 264 -5.05 -20.81 22.11
CA LEU A 264 -5.85 -21.38 21.03
C LEU A 264 -5.40 -22.82 20.77
N ALA A 265 -6.37 -23.74 20.71
CA ALA A 265 -6.14 -25.15 20.42
C ALA A 265 -6.96 -25.61 19.21
N ALA A 266 -6.57 -26.72 18.58
CA ALA A 266 -7.41 -27.36 17.59
C ALA A 266 -8.73 -27.84 18.22
N THR A 267 -9.83 -27.71 17.51
CA THR A 267 -11.17 -28.12 17.99
C THR A 267 -11.27 -29.63 18.24
N ASP A 268 -10.42 -30.43 17.59
CA ASP A 268 -10.32 -31.89 17.73
C ASP A 268 -9.28 -32.31 18.78
N GLY A 269 -8.62 -31.36 19.45
CA GLY A 269 -7.54 -31.63 20.41
C GLY A 269 -6.22 -32.07 19.80
N SER A 270 -6.08 -32.10 18.48
CA SER A 270 -4.81 -32.40 17.81
C SER A 270 -3.78 -31.29 18.08
N PRO A 271 -2.48 -31.63 18.14
CA PRO A 271 -1.44 -30.61 18.26
C PRO A 271 -1.42 -29.71 17.03
N LEU A 272 -1.33 -28.40 17.26
CA LEU A 272 -1.10 -27.45 16.18
C LEU A 272 0.32 -27.59 15.61
N PRO A 273 0.51 -27.37 14.30
CA PRO A 273 1.83 -27.33 13.67
C PRO A 273 2.78 -26.35 14.38
N ALA A 274 4.06 -26.70 14.47
CA ALA A 274 5.05 -25.79 15.06
C ALA A 274 5.22 -24.53 14.19
N ALA A 275 5.11 -23.36 14.81
CA ALA A 275 5.45 -22.09 14.18
C ALA A 275 6.93 -21.77 14.39
N LEU A 276 7.54 -21.01 13.47
CA LEU A 276 8.88 -20.48 13.68
C LEU A 276 8.85 -19.32 14.70
N PRO A 277 9.90 -19.16 15.55
CA PRO A 277 9.92 -18.13 16.57
C PRO A 277 9.90 -16.74 15.94
N GLY A 278 8.83 -15.98 16.20
CA GLY A 278 8.58 -14.64 15.64
C GLY A 278 7.42 -14.57 14.64
N GLN A 279 6.91 -15.71 14.16
CA GLN A 279 5.75 -15.75 13.29
C GLN A 279 4.46 -15.26 13.97
N PHE A 280 3.47 -14.92 13.14
CA PHE A 280 2.13 -14.53 13.56
C PHE A 280 1.07 -15.47 12.98
N ILE A 281 -0.09 -15.49 13.62
CA ILE A 281 -1.32 -16.03 13.04
C ILE A 281 -2.26 -14.88 12.68
N THR A 282 -3.21 -15.15 11.79
CA THR A 282 -4.25 -14.18 11.46
C THR A 282 -5.62 -14.68 11.89
N VAL A 283 -6.33 -13.84 12.63
CA VAL A 283 -7.65 -14.13 13.18
C VAL A 283 -8.69 -13.36 12.39
N ARG A 284 -9.72 -14.07 11.92
CA ARG A 284 -10.91 -13.50 11.30
C ARG A 284 -12.02 -13.45 12.34
N MET A 285 -12.55 -12.25 12.57
CA MET A 285 -13.58 -11.96 13.56
C MET A 285 -14.80 -11.38 12.86
N ARG A 286 -15.99 -11.58 13.44
CA ARG A 286 -17.24 -10.96 12.99
C ARG A 286 -17.91 -10.21 14.15
N PRO A 287 -17.42 -9.01 14.49
CA PRO A 287 -18.04 -8.20 15.54
C PRO A 287 -19.51 -7.86 15.24
N ASP A 288 -19.84 -7.70 13.96
CA ASP A 288 -21.21 -7.65 13.47
C ASP A 288 -21.49 -8.92 12.64
N PRO A 289 -22.47 -9.76 13.03
CA PRO A 289 -22.85 -10.96 12.27
C PRO A 289 -23.24 -10.68 10.82
N HIS A 290 -23.76 -9.48 10.52
CA HIS A 290 -24.17 -9.05 9.19
C HIS A 290 -23.13 -8.15 8.49
N GLY A 291 -22.06 -7.79 9.18
CA GLY A 291 -21.02 -6.90 8.69
C GLY A 291 -19.87 -7.62 7.98
N THR A 292 -18.95 -6.82 7.42
CA THR A 292 -17.70 -7.32 6.86
C THR A 292 -16.81 -7.90 7.97
N PRO A 293 -16.21 -9.08 7.78
CA PRO A 293 -15.29 -9.65 8.76
C PRO A 293 -14.10 -8.73 9.01
N VAL A 294 -13.69 -8.64 10.27
CA VAL A 294 -12.48 -7.93 10.70
C VAL A 294 -11.35 -8.94 10.77
N ILE A 295 -10.28 -8.71 10.01
CA ILE A 295 -9.11 -9.60 9.95
C ILE A 295 -7.92 -8.90 10.59
N ARG A 296 -7.25 -9.55 11.56
CA ARG A 296 -6.06 -9.00 12.22
C ARG A 296 -5.01 -10.07 12.46
N SER A 297 -3.75 -9.67 12.31
CA SER A 297 -2.59 -10.52 12.59
C SER A 297 -2.08 -10.28 14.01
N TYR A 298 -1.69 -11.35 14.69
CA TYR A 298 -1.13 -11.32 16.04
C TYR A 298 0.08 -12.26 16.11
N SER A 299 1.23 -11.73 16.50
CA SER A 299 2.42 -12.53 16.74
C SER A 299 2.16 -13.60 17.79
N LEU A 300 2.69 -14.79 17.54
CA LEU A 300 2.68 -15.86 18.52
C LEU A 300 3.65 -15.49 19.64
N SER A 301 3.19 -15.62 20.89
CA SER A 301 3.95 -15.26 22.09
C SER A 301 4.32 -16.47 22.95
N ALA A 302 3.83 -17.65 22.61
CA ALA A 302 4.14 -18.91 23.31
C ALA A 302 5.42 -19.58 22.79
N ARG A 303 5.80 -20.64 23.48
CA ARG A 303 6.88 -21.54 23.11
C ARG A 303 6.63 -22.16 21.72
N PRO A 304 7.59 -22.05 20.79
CA PRO A 304 7.54 -22.73 19.51
C PRO A 304 7.43 -24.25 19.68
N GLY A 305 6.46 -24.88 19.00
CA GLY A 305 6.23 -26.32 19.08
C GLY A 305 5.29 -26.78 20.20
N ASP A 306 4.72 -25.86 20.99
CA ASP A 306 3.57 -26.19 21.84
C ASP A 306 2.41 -26.69 20.98
N ALA A 307 1.61 -27.61 21.53
CA ALA A 307 0.40 -28.13 20.88
C ALA A 307 -0.70 -27.06 20.69
N GLN A 308 -0.50 -25.86 21.22
CA GLN A 308 -1.42 -24.74 21.25
C GLN A 308 -0.68 -23.46 20.84
N TYR A 309 -1.43 -22.47 20.37
CA TYR A 309 -0.91 -21.14 20.07
C TYR A 309 -1.31 -20.16 21.16
N ARG A 310 -0.41 -19.25 21.54
CA ARG A 310 -0.75 -18.08 22.36
C ARG A 310 -0.56 -16.82 21.53
N ILE A 311 -1.61 -16.00 21.48
CA ILE A 311 -1.50 -14.62 21.00
C ILE A 311 -1.73 -13.68 22.18
N SER A 312 -1.09 -12.52 22.17
CA SER A 312 -1.30 -11.52 23.21
C SER A 312 -1.72 -10.20 22.59
N VAL A 313 -2.88 -9.71 23.02
CA VAL A 313 -3.64 -8.63 22.39
C VAL A 313 -3.57 -7.42 23.30
N LYS A 314 -3.12 -6.30 22.74
CA LYS A 314 -3.25 -5.00 23.41
C LYS A 314 -4.63 -4.42 23.18
N GLN A 315 -5.30 -4.02 24.25
CA GLN A 315 -6.53 -3.26 24.18
C GLN A 315 -6.26 -1.86 23.62
N GLU A 316 -6.69 -1.61 22.39
CA GLU A 316 -6.67 -0.28 21.80
C GLU A 316 -8.01 0.44 22.09
N PRO A 317 -8.01 1.66 22.66
CA PRO A 317 -9.23 2.37 23.11
C PRO A 317 -10.34 2.56 22.06
N HIS A 318 -10.01 2.44 20.78
CA HIS A 318 -10.93 2.52 19.64
C HIS A 318 -10.75 1.35 18.65
N GLY A 319 -10.06 0.28 19.07
CA GLY A 319 -9.78 -0.87 18.22
C GLY A 319 -10.96 -1.83 18.16
N VAL A 320 -11.60 -1.94 16.99
CA VAL A 320 -12.73 -2.86 16.77
C VAL A 320 -12.35 -4.31 17.14
N ALA A 321 -11.20 -4.78 16.68
CA ALA A 321 -10.75 -6.15 16.90
C ALA A 321 -10.33 -6.42 18.34
N SER A 322 -9.49 -5.57 18.93
CA SER A 322 -9.05 -5.74 20.31
C SER A 322 -10.22 -5.68 21.30
N THR A 323 -11.19 -4.79 21.04
CA THR A 323 -12.42 -4.69 21.84
C THR A 323 -13.29 -5.93 21.69
N TYR A 324 -13.43 -6.47 20.48
CA TYR A 324 -14.18 -7.70 20.25
C TYR A 324 -13.54 -8.89 20.99
N LEU A 325 -12.23 -9.09 20.87
CA LEU A 325 -11.50 -10.16 21.54
C LEU A 325 -11.54 -10.04 23.07
N ASP A 326 -11.61 -8.82 23.60
CA ASP A 326 -11.66 -8.58 25.04
C ASP A 326 -13.07 -8.77 25.63
N GLN A 327 -14.09 -8.26 24.93
CA GLN A 327 -15.43 -8.12 25.51
C GLN A 327 -16.42 -9.21 25.05
N HIS A 328 -16.13 -9.88 23.94
CA HIS A 328 -17.09 -10.80 23.29
C HIS A 328 -16.55 -12.22 23.10
N VAL A 329 -15.25 -12.46 23.35
CA VAL A 329 -14.66 -13.79 23.26
C VAL A 329 -14.48 -14.36 24.66
N ALA A 330 -14.99 -15.57 24.86
CA ALA A 330 -14.86 -16.36 26.08
C ALA A 330 -14.10 -17.67 25.83
N VAL A 331 -13.71 -18.33 26.92
CA VAL A 331 -13.21 -19.71 26.85
C VAL A 331 -14.27 -20.61 26.20
N ASP A 332 -13.79 -21.53 25.37
CA ASP A 332 -14.53 -22.45 24.49
C ASP A 332 -15.20 -21.81 23.26
N ASP A 333 -15.08 -20.49 23.05
CA ASP A 333 -15.44 -19.88 21.77
C ASP A 333 -14.51 -20.32 20.64
N VAL A 334 -15.03 -20.28 19.41
CA VAL A 334 -14.31 -20.65 18.20
C VAL A 334 -13.93 -19.40 17.41
N LEU A 335 -12.66 -19.31 17.05
CA LEU A 335 -12.11 -18.26 16.18
C LEU A 335 -11.63 -18.87 14.87
N ASP A 336 -11.88 -18.18 13.76
CA ASP A 336 -11.33 -18.53 12.46
C ASP A 336 -9.88 -18.08 12.37
N VAL A 337 -8.95 -19.02 12.22
CA VAL A 337 -7.51 -18.75 12.27
C VAL A 337 -6.78 -19.28 11.04
N ALA A 338 -6.01 -18.40 10.43
CA ALA A 338 -5.03 -18.71 9.41
C ALA A 338 -3.77 -19.36 9.99
N ALA A 339 -3.12 -20.23 9.23
CA ALA A 339 -1.86 -20.85 9.62
C ALA A 339 -0.76 -19.80 9.94
N PRO A 340 0.23 -20.15 10.79
CA PRO A 340 1.37 -19.29 11.06
C PRO A 340 2.08 -18.84 9.78
N ARG A 341 2.44 -17.55 9.73
CA ARG A 341 3.15 -16.90 8.63
C ARG A 341 4.07 -15.80 9.18
N GLY A 342 4.90 -15.24 8.31
CA GLY A 342 5.84 -14.16 8.63
C GLY A 342 7.28 -14.57 8.42
N THR A 343 8.11 -13.59 8.06
CA THR A 343 9.54 -13.72 7.77
C THR A 343 10.44 -13.17 8.88
N PHE A 344 9.87 -12.47 9.86
CA PHE A 344 10.56 -12.05 11.08
C PHE A 344 10.76 -13.25 12.01
N THR A 345 11.74 -14.08 11.66
CA THR A 345 12.05 -15.31 12.37
C THR A 345 13.47 -15.28 12.89
N LEU A 346 13.69 -15.93 14.03
CA LEU A 346 15.03 -16.06 14.63
C LEU A 346 15.99 -16.76 13.64
N ALA A 347 17.16 -16.16 13.43
CA ALA A 347 18.18 -16.69 12.53
C ALA A 347 18.92 -17.88 13.16
N GLU A 348 19.23 -18.85 12.30
CA GLU A 348 20.04 -20.02 12.63
C GLU A 348 21.53 -19.74 12.33
N ASP A 349 22.11 -18.80 13.08
CA ASP A 349 23.56 -18.51 13.04
C ASP A 349 24.17 -18.45 14.45
N GLU A 350 25.49 -18.24 14.54
CA GLU A 350 26.23 -18.22 15.82
C GLU A 350 26.35 -16.81 16.45
N ALA A 351 25.71 -15.79 15.87
CA ALA A 351 25.90 -14.40 16.28
C ALA A 351 25.20 -14.06 17.61
N THR A 352 25.67 -13.03 18.31
CA THR A 352 24.98 -12.50 19.49
C THR A 352 23.54 -12.08 19.13
N ILE A 353 22.56 -12.41 19.98
CA ILE A 353 21.16 -12.08 19.75
C ILE A 353 20.73 -10.90 20.62
N VAL A 354 20.17 -9.87 20.00
CA VAL A 354 19.64 -8.68 20.69
C VAL A 354 18.14 -8.57 20.41
N LEU A 355 17.32 -8.83 21.43
CA LEU A 355 15.86 -8.77 21.37
C LEU A 355 15.39 -7.43 21.94
N VAL A 356 15.01 -6.50 21.06
CA VAL A 356 14.61 -5.13 21.42
C VAL A 356 13.10 -4.97 21.25
N SER A 357 12.39 -4.56 22.30
CA SER A 357 10.94 -4.36 22.21
C SER A 357 10.39 -3.23 23.04
N ALA A 358 9.19 -2.78 22.68
CA ALA A 358 8.41 -1.84 23.50
C ALA A 358 6.94 -2.24 23.59
N GLY A 359 6.40 -2.29 24.81
CA GLY A 359 5.01 -2.67 25.08
C GLY A 359 4.63 -4.02 24.46
N VAL A 360 3.54 -4.07 23.69
CA VAL A 360 3.06 -5.32 23.05
C VAL A 360 4.01 -5.87 21.98
N GLY A 361 4.96 -5.08 21.47
CA GLY A 361 6.01 -5.57 20.57
C GLY A 361 6.91 -6.64 21.18
N ALA A 362 6.79 -6.92 22.50
CA ALA A 362 7.45 -8.04 23.15
C ALA A 362 6.99 -9.41 22.63
N THR A 363 5.82 -9.53 21.98
CA THR A 363 5.24 -10.82 21.61
C THR A 363 6.11 -11.68 20.68
N PRO A 364 6.59 -11.22 19.51
CA PRO A 364 7.37 -12.06 18.60
C PRO A 364 8.75 -12.37 19.19
N VAL A 365 9.37 -11.40 19.87
CA VAL A 365 10.70 -11.61 20.48
C VAL A 365 10.63 -12.47 21.74
N LEU A 366 9.47 -12.56 22.42
CA LEU A 366 9.25 -13.53 23.50
C LEU A 366 9.24 -14.96 22.96
N ALA A 367 8.61 -15.21 21.80
CA ALA A 367 8.67 -16.53 21.16
C ALA A 367 10.11 -16.90 20.77
N MET A 368 10.91 -15.93 20.31
CA MET A 368 12.35 -16.13 20.08
C MET A 368 13.09 -16.47 21.39
N LEU A 369 12.80 -15.76 22.48
CA LEU A 369 13.40 -16.03 23.79
C LEU A 369 13.03 -17.43 24.33
N HIS A 370 11.80 -17.90 24.09
CA HIS A 370 11.41 -19.29 24.39
C HIS A 370 12.28 -20.29 23.65
N ALA A 371 12.44 -20.12 22.33
CA ALA A 371 13.26 -21.01 21.50
C ALA A 371 14.71 -21.07 22.01
N LEU A 372 15.31 -19.91 22.30
CA LEU A 372 16.66 -19.80 22.84
C LEU A 372 16.79 -20.49 24.21
N ALA A 373 15.82 -20.28 25.11
CA ALA A 373 15.85 -20.86 26.45
C ALA A 373 15.64 -22.39 26.45
N ASP A 374 14.91 -22.92 25.47
CA ASP A 374 14.68 -24.35 25.28
C ASP A 374 15.90 -25.09 24.76
N SER A 375 16.60 -24.50 23.78
CA SER A 375 17.86 -25.04 23.30
C SER A 375 19.02 -24.82 24.29
N ARG A 376 18.81 -24.02 25.35
CA ARG A 376 19.85 -23.50 26.24
C ARG A 376 20.98 -22.87 25.44
N ASP A 377 20.57 -22.02 24.51
CA ASP A 377 21.43 -21.46 23.48
C ASP A 377 22.73 -20.86 24.07
N PRO A 378 23.92 -21.26 23.58
CA PRO A 378 25.18 -20.78 24.13
C PRO A 378 25.49 -19.32 23.74
N ARG A 379 24.78 -18.77 22.73
CA ARG A 379 24.98 -17.39 22.27
C ARG A 379 24.68 -16.40 23.40
N PRO A 380 25.40 -15.27 23.50
CA PRO A 380 24.95 -14.16 24.33
C PRO A 380 23.59 -13.66 23.85
N VAL A 381 22.63 -13.54 24.76
CA VAL A 381 21.27 -13.07 24.47
C VAL A 381 20.95 -11.85 25.32
N TRP A 382 20.59 -10.75 24.67
CA TRP A 382 20.15 -9.52 25.31
C TRP A 382 18.64 -9.34 25.17
N TRP A 383 17.95 -9.20 26.30
CA TRP A 383 16.57 -8.74 26.36
C TRP A 383 16.53 -7.26 26.71
N VAL A 384 16.16 -6.42 25.76
CA VAL A 384 16.06 -4.96 25.90
C VAL A 384 14.61 -4.54 25.74
N HIS A 385 13.98 -4.06 26.81
CA HIS A 385 12.54 -3.78 26.80
C HIS A 385 12.18 -2.42 27.38
N GLY A 386 11.29 -1.70 26.70
CA GLY A 386 10.72 -0.44 27.14
C GLY A 386 9.25 -0.57 27.53
N ALA A 387 8.88 -0.09 28.72
CA ALA A 387 7.49 0.01 29.17
C ALA A 387 7.21 1.36 29.83
N ARG A 388 5.93 1.62 30.14
CA ARG A 388 5.56 2.83 30.89
C ARG A 388 5.96 2.70 32.36
N ASP A 389 5.56 1.61 32.97
CA ASP A 389 5.71 1.27 34.38
C ASP A 389 5.53 -0.24 34.57
N GLY A 390 5.64 -0.74 35.80
CA GLY A 390 5.46 -2.17 36.12
C GLY A 390 4.10 -2.74 35.74
N THR A 391 3.04 -1.94 35.71
CA THR A 391 1.70 -2.41 35.32
C THR A 391 1.50 -2.50 33.82
N GLU A 392 2.41 -1.92 33.03
CA GLU A 392 2.41 -1.93 31.57
C GLU A 392 3.56 -2.76 30.97
N HIS A 393 4.26 -3.55 31.80
CA HIS A 393 5.36 -4.43 31.38
C HIS A 393 4.85 -5.88 31.23
N PRO A 394 4.39 -6.29 30.04
CA PRO A 394 3.91 -7.66 29.85
C PRO A 394 5.07 -8.66 29.96
N PHE A 395 4.77 -9.87 30.41
CA PHE A 395 5.70 -11.01 30.46
C PHE A 395 6.97 -10.81 31.31
N ALA A 396 7.03 -9.81 32.20
CA ALA A 396 8.24 -9.48 32.96
C ALA A 396 8.83 -10.68 33.74
N HIS A 397 7.96 -11.44 34.41
CA HIS A 397 8.34 -12.65 35.15
C HIS A 397 8.76 -13.79 34.20
N GLU A 398 8.00 -14.00 33.13
CA GLU A 398 8.26 -15.03 32.12
C GLU A 398 9.61 -14.81 31.43
N ALA A 399 9.89 -13.60 30.96
CA ALA A 399 11.16 -13.24 30.36
C ALA A 399 12.33 -13.41 31.34
N ARG A 400 12.18 -13.01 32.62
CA ARG A 400 13.20 -13.23 33.66
C ARG A 400 13.48 -14.73 33.86
N ALA A 401 12.44 -15.56 33.90
CA ALA A 401 12.57 -17.01 34.05
C ALA A 401 13.27 -17.65 32.84
N LEU A 402 12.92 -17.24 31.62
CA LEU A 402 13.57 -17.72 30.39
C LEU A 402 15.04 -17.32 30.32
N LEU A 403 15.36 -16.06 30.62
CA LEU A 403 16.75 -15.56 30.65
C LEU A 403 17.60 -16.32 31.67
N SER A 404 17.03 -16.71 32.82
CA SER A 404 17.76 -17.49 33.84
C SER A 404 18.17 -18.89 33.39
N ARG A 405 17.54 -19.42 32.33
CA ARG A 405 17.86 -20.73 31.74
C ARG A 405 19.00 -20.65 30.72
N LEU A 406 19.36 -19.45 30.28
CA LEU A 406 20.42 -19.22 29.30
C LEU A 406 21.79 -19.15 29.98
N PRO A 407 22.85 -19.74 29.38
CA PRO A 407 24.22 -19.59 29.87
C PRO A 407 24.70 -18.13 29.94
N SER A 408 24.21 -17.29 29.01
CA SER A 408 24.62 -15.88 28.86
C SER A 408 23.41 -14.99 28.56
N GLY A 409 22.41 -15.02 29.44
CA GLY A 409 21.23 -14.15 29.37
C GLY A 409 21.48 -12.80 30.05
N ARG A 410 21.20 -11.70 29.35
CA ARG A 410 21.32 -10.33 29.85
C ARG A 410 20.03 -9.57 29.66
N ARG A 411 19.76 -8.62 30.56
CA ARG A 411 18.49 -7.90 30.62
C ARG A 411 18.71 -6.41 30.85
N HIS A 412 18.08 -5.59 30.02
CA HIS A 412 17.95 -4.14 30.25
C HIS A 412 16.49 -3.72 30.08
N VAL A 413 15.88 -3.22 31.14
CA VAL A 413 14.48 -2.76 31.11
C VAL A 413 14.45 -1.26 31.41
N SER A 414 13.68 -0.50 30.63
CA SER A 414 13.52 0.94 30.83
C SER A 414 12.06 1.29 31.08
N TYR A 415 11.79 1.98 32.20
CA TYR A 415 10.46 2.50 32.53
C TYR A 415 10.43 3.99 32.31
N SER A 416 9.54 4.44 31.42
CA SER A 416 9.43 5.86 31.06
C SER A 416 8.71 6.70 32.11
N ARG A 417 7.89 6.08 32.95
CA ARG A 417 7.13 6.70 34.05
C ARG A 417 6.96 5.68 35.20
N PRO A 418 8.06 5.23 35.83
CA PRO A 418 7.98 4.25 36.91
C PRO A 418 7.08 4.76 38.03
N ARG A 419 6.34 3.84 38.64
CA ARG A 419 5.49 4.10 39.81
C ARG A 419 6.32 3.99 41.09
N ASP A 420 5.76 4.47 42.20
CA ASP A 420 6.41 4.42 43.52
C ASP A 420 6.68 2.98 44.00
N ASP A 421 5.89 2.01 43.53
CA ASP A 421 6.04 0.59 43.81
C ASP A 421 7.05 -0.13 42.88
N ASP A 422 7.50 0.50 41.79
CA ASP A 422 8.48 -0.06 40.86
C ASP A 422 9.91 0.07 41.41
N ARG A 423 10.68 -1.02 41.41
CA ARG A 423 12.03 -1.06 42.01
C ARG A 423 13.14 -1.00 40.98
N LEU A 424 13.92 0.09 40.99
CA LEU A 424 15.15 0.20 40.20
C LEU A 424 16.16 -0.88 40.61
N GLY A 425 16.71 -1.58 39.62
CA GLY A 425 17.64 -2.71 39.80
C GLY A 425 16.96 -4.08 39.87
N ASP A 426 15.65 -4.15 40.13
CA ASP A 426 14.89 -5.41 40.17
C ASP A 426 13.84 -5.48 39.04
N ASP A 427 12.89 -4.55 39.04
CA ASP A 427 11.80 -4.49 38.05
C ASP A 427 12.27 -3.85 36.75
N TYR A 428 13.10 -2.80 36.86
CA TYR A 428 13.67 -2.09 35.72
C TYR A 428 15.12 -1.65 35.97
N THR A 429 15.86 -1.37 34.90
CA THR A 429 17.29 -1.03 34.92
C THR A 429 17.54 0.47 34.77
N SER A 430 16.66 1.19 34.05
CA SER A 430 16.84 2.63 33.77
C SER A 430 15.51 3.38 33.75
N THR A 431 15.54 4.66 34.13
CA THR A 431 14.37 5.55 34.04
C THR A 431 14.40 6.30 32.71
N GLY A 432 13.25 6.44 32.07
CA GLY A 432 13.11 7.11 30.77
C GLY A 432 12.64 6.15 29.68
N ARG A 433 12.61 6.65 28.45
CA ARG A 433 12.46 5.77 27.28
C ARG A 433 13.82 5.13 26.99
N LEU A 434 13.82 3.99 26.30
CA LEU A 434 15.03 3.50 25.65
C LEU A 434 15.52 4.56 24.66
N THR A 435 16.82 4.83 24.65
CA THR A 435 17.47 5.82 23.80
C THR A 435 18.68 5.21 23.11
N ALA A 436 19.21 5.91 22.09
CA ALA A 436 20.46 5.51 21.44
C ALA A 436 21.60 5.33 22.45
N GLN A 437 21.74 6.27 23.39
CA GLN A 437 22.75 6.20 24.45
C GLN A 437 22.65 4.91 25.27
N VAL A 438 21.43 4.45 25.58
CA VAL A 438 21.26 3.18 26.29
C VAL A 438 21.80 2.01 25.47
N LEU A 439 21.56 1.97 24.16
CA LEU A 439 22.08 0.88 23.31
C LEU A 439 23.61 0.96 23.16
N GLU A 440 24.17 2.16 23.04
CA GLU A 440 25.62 2.41 23.04
C GLU A 440 26.28 1.89 24.33
N ASP A 441 25.69 2.23 25.49
CA ASP A 441 26.20 1.83 26.81
C ASP A 441 26.17 0.31 27.02
N LEU A 442 25.24 -0.39 26.36
CA LEU A 442 25.16 -1.86 26.40
C LEU A 442 26.25 -2.54 25.57
N GLY A 443 26.83 -1.84 24.59
CA GLY A 443 28.04 -2.26 23.87
C GLY A 443 27.89 -3.59 23.11
N PHE A 444 26.90 -3.68 22.21
CA PHE A 444 26.71 -4.88 21.38
C PHE A 444 27.83 -5.06 20.36
N PRO A 445 28.20 -6.30 20.02
CA PRO A 445 29.20 -6.53 18.98
C PRO A 445 28.62 -6.19 17.59
N PRO A 446 29.44 -5.70 16.63
CA PRO A 446 28.97 -5.28 15.29
C PRO A 446 28.30 -6.39 14.45
N ASP A 447 28.60 -7.65 14.77
CA ASP A 447 28.06 -8.84 14.10
C ASP A 447 26.81 -9.41 14.77
N ALA A 448 26.26 -8.75 15.79
CA ALA A 448 25.03 -9.18 16.46
C ALA A 448 23.81 -9.11 15.53
N ASN A 449 22.88 -10.05 15.69
CA ASN A 449 21.56 -9.97 15.07
C ASN A 449 20.58 -9.29 16.03
N ALA A 450 20.04 -8.15 15.60
CA ALA A 450 19.07 -7.38 16.36
C ALA A 450 17.66 -7.62 15.82
N TYR A 451 16.72 -7.93 16.70
CA TYR A 451 15.31 -8.13 16.40
C TYR A 451 14.49 -7.07 17.14
N ILE A 452 13.86 -6.16 16.40
CA ILE A 452 13.21 -4.97 16.95
C ILE A 452 11.71 -5.02 16.66
N CYS A 453 10.88 -4.87 17.68
CA CYS A 453 9.44 -4.75 17.49
C CYS A 453 8.80 -3.78 18.49
N GLY A 454 8.02 -2.83 17.99
CA GLY A 454 7.35 -1.81 18.80
C GLY A 454 6.66 -0.75 17.96
N PRO A 455 6.32 0.42 18.54
CA PRO A 455 5.80 1.55 17.77
C PRO A 455 6.80 2.00 16.68
N VAL A 456 6.29 2.48 15.53
CA VAL A 456 7.13 2.88 14.37
C VAL A 456 8.26 3.83 14.77
N ALA A 457 7.94 4.95 15.42
CA ALA A 457 8.96 5.92 15.87
C ALA A 457 10.01 5.30 16.81
N PHE A 458 9.62 4.32 17.64
CA PHE A 458 10.56 3.60 18.48
C PHE A 458 11.49 2.71 17.66
N MET A 459 10.96 1.98 16.68
CA MET A 459 11.78 1.12 15.82
C MET A 459 12.73 1.95 14.97
N ASP A 460 12.29 3.10 14.43
CA ASP A 460 13.14 4.01 13.66
C ASP A 460 14.31 4.52 14.52
N ASP A 461 14.02 4.97 15.75
CA ASP A 461 15.03 5.45 16.70
C ASP A 461 16.03 4.34 17.08
N MET A 462 15.55 3.11 17.35
CA MET A 462 16.42 1.99 17.75
C MET A 462 17.24 1.43 16.59
N THR A 463 16.66 1.33 15.39
CA THR A 463 17.38 0.91 14.17
C THR A 463 18.50 1.89 13.88
N LYS A 464 18.20 3.20 13.88
CA LYS A 464 19.21 4.24 13.68
C LYS A 464 20.33 4.13 14.72
N ALA A 465 19.98 3.98 15.99
CA ALA A 465 20.96 3.85 17.06
C ALA A 465 21.89 2.64 16.89
N LEU A 466 21.36 1.49 16.50
CA LEU A 466 22.16 0.28 16.29
C LEU A 466 23.11 0.42 15.09
N VAL A 467 22.67 1.07 14.02
CA VAL A 467 23.55 1.41 12.89
C VAL A 467 24.64 2.39 13.32
N ASP A 468 24.29 3.41 14.10
CA ASP A 468 25.26 4.39 14.63
C ASP A 468 26.26 3.73 15.62
N CYS A 469 25.86 2.64 16.29
CA CYS A 469 26.73 1.76 17.09
C CYS A 469 27.64 0.83 16.25
N GLY A 470 27.47 0.82 14.92
CA GLY A 470 28.28 0.04 13.99
C GLY A 470 27.75 -1.35 13.65
N LEU A 471 26.50 -1.69 13.99
CA LEU A 471 25.90 -2.95 13.53
C LEU A 471 25.65 -2.89 12.01
N ASP A 472 25.87 -4.02 11.35
CA ASP A 472 25.52 -4.18 9.94
C ASP A 472 24.00 -4.06 9.75
N PRO A 473 23.50 -3.13 8.90
CA PRO A 473 22.07 -3.01 8.60
C PRO A 473 21.41 -4.33 8.15
N ALA A 474 22.15 -5.23 7.51
CA ALA A 474 21.64 -6.54 7.09
C ALA A 474 21.32 -7.49 8.27
N ARG A 475 21.82 -7.18 9.48
CA ARG A 475 21.60 -7.93 10.73
C ARG A 475 20.57 -7.27 11.65
N ILE A 476 19.93 -6.19 11.19
CA ILE A 476 18.86 -5.51 11.93
C ILE A 476 17.53 -5.91 11.31
N HIS A 477 16.75 -6.67 12.06
CA HIS A 477 15.45 -7.18 11.66
C HIS A 477 14.36 -6.42 12.40
N THR A 478 13.31 -5.98 11.71
CA THR A 478 12.20 -5.24 12.32
C THR A 478 10.84 -5.82 11.93
N GLU A 479 9.91 -5.87 12.87
CA GLU A 479 8.51 -6.26 12.63
C GLU A 479 7.58 -5.11 13.05
N THR A 480 6.79 -4.60 12.10
CA THR A 480 5.89 -3.46 12.33
C THR A 480 4.47 -3.92 12.60
N PHE A 481 3.89 -3.47 13.72
CA PHE A 481 2.48 -3.72 14.05
C PHE A 481 1.58 -2.59 13.57
N GLY A 482 0.64 -2.95 12.69
CA GLY A 482 -0.38 -2.04 12.17
C GLY A 482 -0.40 -2.01 10.65
N SER A 483 -1.40 -1.32 10.09
CA SER A 483 -1.28 -0.81 8.74
C SER A 483 -0.56 0.53 8.85
N VAL A 484 0.48 0.77 8.05
CA VAL A 484 0.83 2.15 7.75
C VAL A 484 -0.46 2.81 7.25
N THR A 485 -0.84 3.96 7.81
CA THR A 485 -1.93 4.75 7.27
C THR A 485 -1.55 5.03 5.82
N ALA A 486 -2.15 4.29 4.91
CA ALA A 486 -2.04 4.65 3.53
C ALA A 486 -2.58 6.05 3.40
N ILE A 487 -1.75 6.91 2.84
CA ILE A 487 -2.12 8.23 2.39
C ILE A 487 -3.32 8.02 1.48
N THR A 488 -4.50 8.39 1.97
CA THR A 488 -5.66 8.56 1.10
C THR A 488 -5.44 9.93 0.47
N PRO A 489 -5.18 10.06 -0.84
CA PRO A 489 -4.92 11.38 -1.39
C PRO A 489 -6.17 12.25 -1.21
N GLY A 490 -6.03 13.29 -0.39
CA GLY A 490 -7.13 14.10 0.17
C GLY A 490 -7.10 14.25 1.70
N VAL A 491 -6.36 13.41 2.42
CA VAL A 491 -5.96 13.64 3.81
C VAL A 491 -4.47 13.95 3.78
N VAL A 492 -4.05 15.09 4.31
CA VAL A 492 -2.64 15.49 4.35
C VAL A 492 -1.88 14.58 5.33
N PRO A 493 -0.85 13.84 4.91
CA PRO A 493 0.30 13.56 5.75
C PRO A 493 1.38 14.56 5.34
N THR A 494 1.73 15.43 6.27
CA THR A 494 2.97 16.20 6.19
C THR A 494 4.13 15.19 6.17
N ASP A 495 4.98 15.26 5.13
CA ASP A 495 6.35 14.69 5.07
C ASP A 495 6.63 13.40 4.26
N THR A 496 5.75 12.94 3.37
CA THR A 496 6.15 11.84 2.43
C THR A 496 6.80 12.40 1.15
N PRO A 497 7.96 11.88 0.70
CA PRO A 497 8.55 12.24 -0.58
C PRO A 497 7.60 11.94 -1.75
N PRO A 498 7.67 12.70 -2.86
CA PRO A 498 6.91 12.36 -4.05
C PRO A 498 7.43 11.04 -4.66
N PRO A 499 6.56 10.24 -5.31
CA PRO A 499 6.98 9.02 -5.97
C PRO A 499 8.15 9.24 -6.92
N HIS A 500 9.12 8.33 -6.90
CA HIS A 500 10.37 8.45 -7.64
C HIS A 500 10.79 7.10 -8.22
N LEU A 501 11.72 7.11 -9.18
CA LEU A 501 12.37 5.88 -9.64
C LEU A 501 13.27 5.31 -8.52
N PRO A 502 13.39 3.98 -8.37
CA PRO A 502 14.25 3.38 -7.36
C PRO A 502 15.68 3.92 -7.46
N ALA A 503 16.37 4.09 -6.32
CA ALA A 503 17.73 4.65 -6.27
C ALA A 503 18.76 3.84 -7.11
N HIS A 504 18.54 2.53 -7.20
CA HIS A 504 19.21 1.64 -8.13
C HIS A 504 18.12 0.94 -8.95
N PRO A 505 17.64 1.57 -10.04
CA PRO A 505 16.65 0.92 -10.87
C PRO A 505 17.31 -0.34 -11.47
N PRO A 506 16.57 -1.45 -11.56
CA PRO A 506 17.07 -2.66 -12.21
C PRO A 506 17.63 -2.31 -13.58
N GLY A 507 18.73 -2.96 -13.95
CA GLY A 507 19.27 -2.82 -15.30
C GLY A 507 18.15 -3.09 -16.31
N PRO A 508 17.97 -2.25 -17.33
CA PRO A 508 16.80 -2.38 -18.18
C PRO A 508 16.83 -3.73 -18.95
N GLY A 509 15.68 -4.41 -19.02
CA GLY A 509 15.56 -5.79 -19.55
C GLY A 509 15.54 -6.92 -18.49
N THR A 510 15.48 -6.60 -17.20
CA THR A 510 15.48 -7.54 -16.06
C THR A 510 14.12 -8.20 -15.76
N GLY A 511 13.02 -7.72 -16.35
CA GLY A 511 11.69 -8.27 -16.17
C GLY A 511 10.58 -7.47 -16.88
N PRO A 512 9.30 -7.84 -16.69
CA PRO A 512 8.15 -7.10 -17.23
C PRO A 512 8.03 -5.69 -16.67
N SER A 513 7.42 -4.76 -17.42
CA SER A 513 7.23 -3.38 -16.93
C SER A 513 6.04 -3.30 -15.96
N VAL A 514 6.24 -2.70 -14.79
CA VAL A 514 5.17 -2.43 -13.81
C VAL A 514 4.87 -0.93 -13.82
N SER A 515 3.62 -0.57 -14.11
CA SER A 515 3.17 0.83 -14.13
C SER A 515 2.22 1.13 -12.97
N PHE A 516 2.57 2.14 -12.18
CA PHE A 516 1.73 2.74 -11.15
C PHE A 516 0.98 3.93 -11.76
N ALA A 517 -0.25 3.68 -12.23
CA ALA A 517 -0.98 4.57 -13.13
C ALA A 517 -1.24 5.97 -12.55
N ARG A 518 -1.50 6.08 -11.24
CA ARG A 518 -1.78 7.35 -10.57
C ARG A 518 -0.50 8.09 -10.19
N SER A 519 0.53 7.33 -9.85
CA SER A 519 1.87 7.87 -9.58
C SER A 519 2.59 8.28 -10.87
N GLY A 520 2.11 7.86 -12.04
CA GLY A 520 2.70 8.18 -13.34
C GLY A 520 4.08 7.57 -13.54
N LEU A 521 4.37 6.49 -12.80
CA LEU A 521 5.68 5.86 -12.71
C LEU A 521 5.63 4.48 -13.36
N THR A 522 6.59 4.19 -14.22
CA THR A 522 6.78 2.85 -14.80
C THR A 522 8.18 2.39 -14.44
N VAL A 523 8.27 1.20 -13.86
CA VAL A 523 9.53 0.61 -13.38
C VAL A 523 9.65 -0.82 -13.92
N PRO A 524 10.81 -1.22 -14.45
CA PRO A 524 11.05 -2.62 -14.78
C PRO A 524 10.97 -3.49 -13.52
N TRP A 525 10.27 -4.62 -13.59
CA TRP A 525 10.28 -5.61 -12.53
C TRP A 525 11.66 -6.25 -12.40
N ASP A 526 12.14 -6.37 -11.17
CA ASP A 526 13.30 -7.17 -10.81
C ASP A 526 12.88 -8.17 -9.73
N PRO A 527 13.16 -9.48 -9.92
CA PRO A 527 12.89 -10.49 -8.91
C PRO A 527 13.50 -10.19 -7.53
N GLY A 528 14.54 -9.36 -7.46
CA GLY A 528 15.15 -8.88 -6.22
C GLY A 528 14.24 -8.02 -5.35
N TYR A 529 13.13 -7.48 -5.88
CA TYR A 529 12.10 -6.81 -5.08
C TYR A 529 11.19 -7.78 -4.32
N GLY A 530 11.14 -9.08 -4.67
CA GLY A 530 10.28 -10.04 -3.98
C GLY A 530 8.77 -9.89 -4.24
N THR A 531 8.18 -8.72 -3.99
CA THR A 531 6.73 -8.46 -4.16
C THR A 531 6.44 -7.12 -4.85
N LEU A 532 5.26 -6.99 -5.48
CA LEU A 532 4.79 -5.72 -6.06
C LEU A 532 4.65 -4.61 -5.02
N LEU A 533 4.38 -4.96 -3.76
CA LEU A 533 4.40 -4.03 -2.65
C LEU A 533 5.79 -3.44 -2.43
N GLU A 534 6.82 -4.28 -2.35
CA GLU A 534 8.20 -3.84 -2.12
C GLU A 534 8.73 -2.96 -3.27
N LEU A 535 8.34 -3.27 -4.51
CA LEU A 535 8.59 -2.37 -5.64
C LEU A 535 7.93 -1.00 -5.42
N ALA A 536 6.65 -0.97 -5.02
CA ALA A 536 5.95 0.28 -4.76
C ALA A 536 6.61 1.09 -3.62
N GLU A 537 7.02 0.44 -2.53
CA GLU A 537 7.73 1.07 -1.42
C GLU A 537 9.08 1.64 -1.84
N SER A 538 9.84 0.91 -2.68
CA SER A 538 11.14 1.39 -3.19
C SER A 538 11.03 2.64 -4.07
N CYS A 539 9.82 2.96 -4.51
CA CYS A 539 9.48 4.11 -5.35
C CYS A 539 8.74 5.21 -4.60
N ASP A 540 8.57 5.09 -3.28
CA ASP A 540 7.70 5.96 -2.46
C ASP A 540 6.26 6.07 -3.02
N VAL A 541 5.77 5.02 -3.69
CA VAL A 541 4.40 4.95 -4.20
C VAL A 541 3.44 4.71 -3.03
N PRO A 542 2.44 5.57 -2.80
CA PRO A 542 1.53 5.41 -1.67
C PRO A 542 0.68 4.13 -1.77
N VAL A 543 0.87 3.22 -0.82
CA VAL A 543 0.20 1.91 -0.78
C VAL A 543 -0.42 1.64 0.59
N GLN A 544 -1.54 0.91 0.60
CA GLN A 544 -2.09 0.34 1.82
C GLN A 544 -1.49 -1.03 2.02
N TRP A 545 -1.04 -1.39 3.22
CA TRP A 545 -0.64 -2.76 3.55
C TRP A 545 -0.65 -2.97 5.06
N SER A 546 -0.61 -4.23 5.49
CA SER A 546 -0.40 -4.59 6.89
C SER A 546 0.32 -5.93 7.02
N CYS A 547 -0.34 -7.05 6.69
CA CYS A 547 0.23 -8.38 6.96
C CYS A 547 1.42 -8.79 6.08
N ARG A 548 1.62 -8.15 4.92
CA ARG A 548 2.62 -8.53 3.89
C ARG A 548 2.61 -9.99 3.39
N THR A 549 1.57 -10.77 3.70
CA THR A 549 1.48 -12.19 3.34
C THR A 549 0.15 -12.59 2.71
N GLY A 550 -0.59 -11.65 2.12
CA GLY A 550 -1.83 -11.97 1.39
C GLY A 550 -3.03 -12.39 2.25
N VAL A 551 -3.12 -11.93 3.50
CA VAL A 551 -4.17 -12.36 4.45
C VAL A 551 -5.15 -11.26 4.86
N CYS A 552 -4.65 -10.05 5.14
CA CYS A 552 -5.49 -8.99 5.69
C CYS A 552 -6.28 -8.20 4.62
N HIS A 553 -6.01 -8.46 3.33
CA HIS A 553 -6.55 -7.72 2.18
C HIS A 553 -6.33 -6.19 2.21
N THR A 554 -5.51 -5.69 3.15
CA THR A 554 -5.21 -4.25 3.21
C THR A 554 -4.40 -3.82 1.98
N CYS A 555 -3.58 -4.72 1.41
CA CYS A 555 -2.82 -4.48 0.18
C CYS A 555 -3.61 -4.68 -1.13
N GLU A 556 -4.93 -4.85 -1.04
CA GLU A 556 -5.75 -5.04 -2.23
C GLU A 556 -5.76 -3.79 -3.11
N THR A 557 -5.32 -3.98 -4.36
CA THR A 557 -5.11 -2.91 -5.34
C THR A 557 -5.77 -3.30 -6.66
N ALA A 558 -6.45 -2.37 -7.32
CA ALA A 558 -7.06 -2.64 -8.62
C ALA A 558 -5.99 -2.83 -9.71
N VAL A 559 -6.16 -3.87 -10.51
CA VAL A 559 -5.37 -4.17 -11.70
C VAL A 559 -6.05 -3.53 -12.90
N VAL A 560 -5.41 -2.55 -13.50
CA VAL A 560 -5.92 -1.87 -14.71
C VAL A 560 -5.72 -2.75 -15.95
N SER A 561 -4.59 -3.45 -16.01
CA SER A 561 -4.20 -4.34 -17.10
C SER A 561 -3.11 -5.31 -16.64
N GLY A 562 -3.09 -6.52 -17.19
CA GLY A 562 -2.16 -7.59 -16.81
C GLY A 562 -2.73 -8.57 -15.79
N HIS A 563 -1.88 -9.44 -15.26
CA HIS A 563 -2.21 -10.39 -14.20
C HIS A 563 -1.02 -10.54 -13.24
N VAL A 564 -1.27 -11.15 -12.08
CA VAL A 564 -0.24 -11.39 -11.06
C VAL A 564 -0.20 -12.87 -10.70
N ASP A 565 0.97 -13.35 -10.34
CA ASP A 565 1.17 -14.65 -9.70
C ASP A 565 1.41 -14.43 -8.20
N TYR A 566 0.95 -15.36 -7.36
CA TYR A 566 1.04 -15.24 -5.91
C TYR A 566 2.13 -16.12 -5.31
N PHE A 567 2.92 -15.53 -4.41
CA PHE A 567 3.99 -16.21 -3.68
C PHE A 567 4.10 -15.63 -2.25
N PRO A 568 3.63 -16.33 -1.22
CA PRO A 568 2.77 -17.53 -1.26
C PRO A 568 1.34 -17.21 -1.72
N ASP A 569 0.57 -18.25 -2.03
CA ASP A 569 -0.87 -18.09 -2.28
C ASP A 569 -1.58 -17.36 -1.13
N PRO A 570 -2.44 -16.38 -1.45
CA PRO A 570 -3.22 -15.68 -0.48
C PRO A 570 -4.27 -16.60 0.13
N ILE A 571 -4.77 -16.22 1.30
CA ILE A 571 -5.73 -17.04 2.05
C ILE A 571 -7.11 -17.02 1.40
N ASP A 572 -7.52 -15.84 0.96
CA ASP A 572 -8.69 -15.63 0.11
C ASP A 572 -8.22 -14.79 -1.09
N LEU A 573 -8.74 -15.06 -2.29
CA LEU A 573 -8.44 -14.22 -3.46
C LEU A 573 -9.08 -12.83 -3.28
N PRO A 574 -8.43 -11.76 -3.76
CA PRO A 574 -9.05 -10.44 -3.77
C PRO A 574 -10.28 -10.43 -4.70
N ALA A 575 -11.06 -9.34 -4.68
CA ALA A 575 -12.15 -9.19 -5.62
C ALA A 575 -11.65 -9.28 -7.08
N GLU A 576 -12.49 -9.79 -7.98
CA GLU A 576 -12.15 -9.89 -9.40
C GLU A 576 -11.72 -8.52 -9.96
N GLY A 577 -10.57 -8.49 -10.66
CA GLY A 577 -9.95 -7.26 -11.14
C GLY A 577 -9.01 -6.57 -10.13
N ASN A 578 -8.81 -7.15 -8.93
CA ASN A 578 -7.84 -6.67 -7.95
C ASN A 578 -6.70 -7.69 -7.73
N ALA A 579 -5.61 -7.22 -7.11
CA ALA A 579 -4.45 -8.00 -6.71
C ALA A 579 -4.07 -7.68 -5.25
N LEU A 580 -3.62 -8.70 -4.51
CA LEU A 580 -2.94 -8.49 -3.22
C LEU A 580 -1.45 -8.28 -3.48
N ILE A 581 -1.04 -7.02 -3.69
CA ILE A 581 0.33 -6.66 -4.14
C ILE A 581 1.44 -7.10 -3.18
N CYS A 582 1.08 -7.36 -1.92
CA CYS A 582 2.00 -7.70 -0.87
C CYS A 582 2.44 -9.18 -0.83
N CYS A 583 1.90 -10.01 -1.72
CA CYS A 583 2.35 -11.39 -1.89
C CYS A 583 2.28 -11.80 -3.36
N SER A 584 2.44 -10.85 -4.27
CA SER A 584 2.29 -11.11 -5.70
C SER A 584 3.42 -10.51 -6.53
N GLN A 585 3.66 -11.13 -7.68
CA GLN A 585 4.67 -10.78 -8.66
C GLN A 585 4.02 -10.68 -10.05
N PRO A 586 4.54 -9.82 -10.93
CA PRO A 586 4.07 -9.70 -12.31
C PRO A 586 4.76 -10.75 -13.22
N PRO A 587 4.04 -11.72 -13.80
CA PRO A 587 4.60 -12.59 -14.86
C PRO A 587 4.73 -11.87 -16.21
N THR A 588 3.97 -10.79 -16.42
CA THR A 588 3.93 -9.99 -17.65
C THR A 588 3.78 -8.51 -17.31
N ASP A 589 3.85 -7.63 -18.32
CA ASP A 589 3.62 -6.19 -18.13
C ASP A 589 2.31 -5.96 -17.35
N LEU A 590 2.40 -5.19 -16.26
CA LEU A 590 1.34 -5.02 -15.29
C LEU A 590 1.07 -3.53 -15.05
N ILE A 591 -0.21 -3.17 -14.92
CA ILE A 591 -0.63 -1.81 -14.59
C ILE A 591 -1.53 -1.85 -13.36
N LEU A 592 -1.09 -1.16 -12.30
CA LEU A 592 -1.79 -1.05 -11.02
C LEU A 592 -2.35 0.37 -10.83
N ASP A 593 -3.53 0.50 -10.22
CA ASP A 593 -4.17 1.79 -9.89
C ASP A 593 -3.54 2.44 -8.63
N LEU A 594 -2.24 2.69 -8.68
CA LEU A 594 -1.41 3.26 -7.60
C LEU A 594 -0.67 4.53 -8.01
#